data_AF-A0A485A1V8-F1
#
_entry.id   AF-A0A485A1V8-F1
#
_cell.length_a   1.000
_cell.length_b   1.000
_cell.length_c   1.000
_cell.angle_alpha   90.00
_cell.angle_beta   90.00
_cell.angle_gamma   90.00
#
_symmetry.space_group_name_H-M   'P 1'
#
loop_
_entity.id
_entity.type
_entity.pdbx_description
1 polymer ?
#
loop_
_entity_poly.entity_id
_entity_poly.type
_entity_poly.pdbx_seq_one_letter_code
_entity_poly.pdbx_strand_id
1 'polypeptide(L)' 'MKGVSKLEVNEGNLRNELDHNWEVLAEPIQTVMRRYGIEKPYEKLKELTRGKRVTAEDMQVFIDGLELPEAEKPA' A
#
# COMPACT_ATOMS: atom_id res chain seq x y z
N MET A 1 6.01 33.63 -16.79
CA MET A 1 5.43 32.26 -16.83
C MET A 1 5.00 31.93 -18.27
N LYS A 2 5.78 31.20 -19.06
CA LYS A 2 5.37 30.74 -20.42
C LYS A 2 5.45 29.21 -20.60
N GLY A 3 6.06 28.49 -19.67
CA GLY A 3 6.23 27.03 -19.72
C GLY A 3 5.10 26.25 -19.04
N VAL A 4 4.57 26.77 -17.92
CA VAL A 4 3.51 26.09 -17.13
C VAL A 4 2.25 25.85 -17.96
N SER A 5 1.89 26.77 -18.87
CA SER A 5 0.73 26.64 -19.76
C SER A 5 0.87 25.56 -20.84
N LYS A 6 2.05 24.94 -20.95
CA LYS A 6 2.33 23.84 -21.90
C LYS A 6 2.47 22.48 -21.20
N LEU A 7 2.32 22.44 -19.88
CA LEU A 7 2.36 21.19 -19.13
C LEU A 7 1.02 20.50 -19.26
N GLU A 8 1.05 19.23 -19.66
CA GLU A 8 -0.11 18.34 -19.65
C GLU A 8 0.20 17.16 -18.73
N VAL A 9 -0.81 16.73 -17.97
CA VAL A 9 -0.66 15.62 -17.03
C VAL A 9 -0.58 14.32 -17.82
N ASN A 10 0.50 13.57 -17.63
CA ASN A 10 0.59 12.21 -18.15
C ASN A 10 -0.07 11.23 -17.18
N GLU A 11 -1.40 11.20 -17.18
CA GLU A 11 -2.15 10.35 -16.26
C GLU A 11 -1.86 8.86 -16.44
N GLY A 12 -1.58 8.41 -17.67
CA GLY A 12 -1.25 7.02 -17.94
C GLY A 12 0.02 6.58 -17.23
N ASN A 13 1.08 7.41 -17.31
CA ASN A 13 2.32 7.13 -16.60
C ASN A 13 2.14 7.19 -15.08
N LEU A 14 1.38 8.16 -14.57
CA LEU A 14 1.11 8.27 -13.13
C LEU A 14 0.36 7.06 -12.58
N ARG A 15 -0.68 6.60 -13.28
CA ARG A 15 -1.43 5.39 -12.88
C ARG A 15 -0.54 4.15 -12.91
N ASN A 16 0.25 3.98 -13.97
CA ASN A 16 1.19 2.86 -14.07
C ASN A 16 2.22 2.91 -12.93
N GLU A 17 2.75 4.08 -12.60
CA GLU A 17 3.69 4.21 -11.49
C GLU A 17 3.04 3.82 -10.16
N LEU A 18 1.81 4.27 -9.88
CA LEU A 18 1.09 3.86 -8.67
C LEU A 18 0.86 2.34 -8.61
N ASP A 19 0.46 1.73 -9.73
CA ASP A 19 0.18 0.29 -9.82
C ASP A 19 1.42 -0.60 -9.63
N HIS A 20 2.62 -0.04 -9.80
CA HIS A 20 3.89 -0.77 -9.59
C HIS A 20 4.53 -0.52 -8.21
N ASN A 21 3.92 0.29 -7.34
CA ASN A 21 4.49 0.69 -6.05
C ASN A 21 3.49 0.48 -4.91
N TRP A 22 3.00 -0.75 -4.73
CA TRP A 22 2.04 -1.09 -3.66
C TRP A 22 2.62 -0.96 -2.25
N GLU A 23 3.94 -0.84 -2.10
CA GLU A 23 4.60 -0.60 -0.82
C GLU A 23 4.17 0.70 -0.14
N VAL A 24 3.62 1.67 -0.91
CA VAL A 24 3.07 2.91 -0.36
C VAL A 24 1.89 2.68 0.57
N LEU A 25 1.20 1.53 0.46
CA LEU A 25 0.11 1.15 1.36
C LEU A 25 0.59 0.61 2.71
N ALA A 26 1.90 0.45 2.93
CA ALA A 26 2.41 -0.07 4.20
C ALA A 26 2.01 0.81 5.40
N GLU A 27 2.10 2.14 5.27
CA GLU A 27 1.79 3.07 6.36
C GLU A 27 0.31 3.03 6.80
N PRO A 28 -0.69 3.12 5.90
CA PRO A 28 -2.09 3.01 6.32
C PRO A 28 -2.41 1.63 6.91
N ILE A 29 -1.84 0.54 6.37
CA ILE A 29 -2.02 -0.80 6.93
C ILE A 29 -1.44 -0.87 8.34
N GLN A 30 -0.24 -0.33 8.56
CA GLN A 30 0.37 -0.26 9.88
C GLN A 30 -0.52 0.50 10.88
N THR A 31 -1.14 1.59 10.45
CA THR A 31 -2.06 2.39 11.26
C THR A 31 -3.31 1.59 11.64
N VAL A 32 -3.91 0.83 10.71
CA VAL A 32 -5.03 -0.06 11.00
C VAL A 32 -4.62 -1.16 11.98
N MET A 33 -3.47 -1.80 11.77
CA MET A 33 -2.96 -2.82 12.69
C MET A 33 -2.78 -2.29 14.12
N ARG A 34 -2.23 -1.08 14.28
CA ARG A 34 -2.09 -0.42 15.59
C ARG A 34 -3.45 -0.16 16.23
N ARG A 35 -4.42 0.31 15.45
CA ARG A 35 -5.78 0.61 15.92
C ARG A 35 -6.46 -0.63 16.51
N TYR A 36 -6.24 -1.80 15.91
CA TYR A 36 -6.82 -3.07 16.36
C TYR A 36 -5.92 -3.86 17.31
N GLY A 37 -4.81 -3.28 17.77
CA GLY A 37 -3.94 -3.90 18.78
C GLY A 37 -3.09 -5.07 18.25
N ILE A 38 -2.90 -5.17 16.94
CA ILE A 38 -2.02 -6.19 16.35
C ILE A 38 -0.57 -5.89 16.76
N GLU A 39 0.08 -6.88 17.36
CA GLU A 39 1.47 -6.76 17.82
C GLU A 39 2.46 -6.60 16.66
N LYS A 40 3.53 -5.83 16.92
CA LYS A 40 4.69 -5.67 16.02
C LYS A 40 4.31 -5.33 14.56
N PRO A 41 3.50 -4.29 14.33
CA PRO A 41 2.94 -4.01 13.01
C PRO A 41 4.01 -3.57 12.00
N TYR A 42 5.06 -2.90 12.47
CA TYR A 42 6.19 -2.52 11.62
C TYR A 42 6.98 -3.74 11.15
N GLU A 43 7.26 -4.69 12.06
CA GLU A 43 8.04 -5.88 11.77
C GLU A 43 7.30 -6.80 10.79
N LYS A 44 6.00 -7.01 10.98
CA LYS A 44 5.15 -7.78 10.06
C LYS A 44 5.13 -7.20 8.65
N LEU A 45 5.00 -5.87 8.51
CA LEU A 45 5.07 -5.20 7.20
C LEU A 45 6.47 -5.23 6.59
N LYS A 46 7.50 -5.15 7.42
CA LYS A 46 8.88 -5.27 6.97
C LYS A 46 9.14 -6.67 6.41
N GLU A 47 8.58 -7.71 6.99
CA GLU A 47 8.70 -9.08 6.45
C GLU A 47 8.05 -9.21 5.06
N LEU A 48 6.91 -8.54 4.84
CA LEU A 48 6.25 -8.50 3.53
C LEU A 48 7.08 -7.78 2.46
N THR A 49 7.68 -6.64 2.81
CA THR A 49 8.38 -5.75 1.86
C THR A 49 9.87 -6.04 1.69
N ARG A 50 10.47 -6.90 2.54
CA ARG A 50 11.92 -7.11 2.55
C ARG A 50 12.41 -7.88 1.33
N GLY A 51 13.20 -7.20 0.50
CA GLY A 51 13.97 -7.82 -0.58
C GLY A 51 13.15 -8.24 -1.80
N LYS A 52 11.88 -7.81 -1.89
CA LYS A 52 10.99 -8.06 -3.03
C LYS A 52 10.09 -6.85 -3.27
N ARG A 53 9.65 -6.69 -4.51
CA ARG A 53 8.52 -5.80 -4.81
C ARG A 53 7.24 -6.46 -4.31
N VAL A 54 6.34 -5.66 -3.77
CA VAL A 54 5.03 -6.11 -3.31
C VAL A 54 4.03 -5.85 -4.41
N THR A 55 3.25 -6.88 -4.78
CA THR A 55 2.12 -6.72 -5.71
C THR A 55 0.82 -6.47 -4.96
N ALA A 56 -0.25 -6.17 -5.70
CA ALA A 56 -1.59 -6.08 -5.15
C ALA A 56 -2.00 -7.37 -4.41
N GLU A 57 -1.72 -8.51 -5.03
CA GLU A 57 -2.05 -9.84 -4.52
C GLU A 57 -1.26 -10.17 -3.25
N ASP A 58 0.05 -9.85 -3.21
CA ASP A 58 0.86 -10.00 -2.00
C ASP A 58 0.26 -9.21 -0.83
N MET A 59 -0.24 -8.00 -1.10
CA MET A 59 -0.85 -7.13 -0.09
C MET A 59 -2.21 -7.68 0.38
N GLN A 60 -3.05 -8.16 -0.54
CA GLN A 60 -4.33 -8.79 -0.20
C GLN A 60 -4.12 -10.02 0.69
N VAL A 61 -3.25 -10.94 0.28
CA VAL A 61 -2.92 -12.14 1.07
C VAL A 61 -2.40 -11.78 2.47
N PHE A 62 -1.60 -10.72 2.57
CA PHE A 62 -1.14 -10.23 3.87
C PHE A 62 -2.29 -9.74 4.76
N ILE A 63 -3.18 -8.90 4.22
CA ILE A 63 -4.30 -8.32 4.97
C ILE A 63 -5.30 -9.40 5.40
N ASP A 64 -5.58 -10.38 4.54
CA ASP A 64 -6.49 -11.49 4.84
C ASP A 64 -6.01 -12.35 6.01
N GLY A 65 -4.69 -12.46 6.17
CA GLY A 65 -4.03 -13.15 7.28
C GLY A 65 -3.98 -12.36 8.59
N LEU A 66 -4.41 -11.09 8.60
CA LEU A 66 -4.50 -10.31 9.83
C LEU A 66 -5.78 -10.66 10.60
N GLU A 67 -5.68 -10.71 11.92
CA GLU A 67 -6.81 -10.85 12.84
C GLU A 67 -7.58 -9.52 12.95
N LEU A 68 -8.19 -9.10 11.84
CA LEU A 68 -9.05 -7.93 11.71
C LEU A 68 -10.51 -8.35 11.54
N PRO A 69 -11.48 -7.56 12.03
CA PRO A 69 -12.89 -7.76 11.68
C PRO A 69 -13.08 -7.74 10.16
N GLU A 70 -13.94 -8.61 9.62
CA GLU A 70 -14.17 -8.71 8.17
C GLU A 70 -14.62 -7.38 7.54
N ALA A 71 -15.35 -6.53 8.28
CA ALA A 71 -15.75 -5.20 7.81
C ALA A 71 -14.58 -4.24 7.56
N GLU A 72 -13.39 -4.56 8.09
CA GLU A 72 -12.18 -3.74 7.99
C GLU A 72 -11.16 -4.33 7.00
N LYS A 73 -11.45 -5.50 6.44
CA LYS A 73 -10.67 -6.09 5.35
C LYS A 73 -11.17 -5.52 4.01
N PRO A 74 -10.26 -5.20 3.06
CA PRO A 74 -10.67 -4.79 1.72
C PRO A 74 -11.42 -5.95 1.03
N ALA A 75 -12.45 -5.60 0.26
CA ALA A 75 -13.28 -6.55 -0.50
C ALA A 75 -12.58 -7.05 -1.77
#